data_AF-X1SAY0-F1
#
_entry.id   AF-X1SAY0-F1
#
_cell.length_a   1.000
_cell.length_b   1.000
_cell.length_c   1.000
_cell.angle_alpha   90.00
_cell.angle_beta   90.00
_cell.angle_gamma   90.00
#
_symmetry.space_group_name_H-M   'P 1'
#
loop_
_entity.id
_entity.type
_entity.pdbx_description
1 polymer ?
#
loop_
_entity_poly.entity_id
_entity_poly.type
_entity_poly.pdbx_seq_one_letter_code
_entity_poly.pdbx_strand_id
1 'polypeptide(L)'
;RPEFALVMLPYTPLHHLLLRETGLPLVMTSGNLSEEPIAKDNDEALARLRGIADYFLLHNRDISSRYDDSVYMVEGKPQAIRRARGYAPYPIFLPSQSKQILACGAELKNTFCLTKDEHAFLSQHIGDMENEETLEHFENTIELYKKLFRIEPEIMAYDMHPEYLSTKYALKVGSELGLSLIPVQHHHAHIASCLVENEVEGPVIGVAFDGTGYGTDGTIWGGEFLLADWRSFQRVGHLEHLPLPGGEAAIKKPYRMALGYLYTLLGEGFSL
;
A
#
# COMPACT_ATOMS: atom_id res chain seq x y z
N ARG A 1 3.59 -10.65 -25.93
CA ARG A 1 2.11 -10.69 -25.81
C ARG A 1 1.82 -10.51 -24.32
N PRO A 2 0.82 -9.73 -23.89
CA PRO A 2 0.49 -9.70 -22.47
C PRO A 2 0.04 -11.11 -22.07
N GLU A 3 0.71 -11.69 -21.07
CA GLU A 3 0.38 -13.03 -20.55
C GLU A 3 -0.85 -13.00 -19.63
N PHE A 4 -1.26 -11.80 -19.23
CA PHE A 4 -2.39 -11.54 -18.33
C PHE A 4 -3.36 -10.49 -18.91
N ALA A 5 -4.63 -10.63 -18.58
CA ALA A 5 -5.67 -9.64 -18.84
C ALA A 5 -6.38 -9.28 -17.53
N LEU A 6 -6.45 -7.98 -17.20
CA LEU A 6 -7.25 -7.48 -16.09
C LEU A 6 -8.71 -7.41 -16.55
N VAL A 7 -9.60 -8.13 -15.88
CA VAL A 7 -11.02 -8.19 -16.21
C VAL A 7 -11.87 -7.92 -14.97
N MET A 8 -13.02 -7.27 -15.18
CA MET A 8 -14.01 -7.01 -14.15
C MET A 8 -15.41 -7.31 -14.69
N LEU A 9 -16.31 -7.73 -13.81
CA LEU A 9 -17.71 -7.95 -14.13
C LEU A 9 -18.57 -6.74 -13.72
N PRO A 10 -19.71 -6.50 -14.38
CA PRO A 10 -20.65 -5.46 -13.97
C PRO A 10 -21.12 -5.72 -12.53
N TYR A 11 -20.86 -4.76 -11.64
CA TYR A 11 -21.17 -4.86 -10.21
C TYR A 11 -22.23 -3.84 -9.74
N THR A 12 -22.78 -3.03 -10.65
CA THR A 12 -23.89 -2.11 -10.37
C THR A 12 -24.96 -2.23 -11.45
N PRO A 13 -26.23 -1.85 -11.16
CA PRO A 13 -27.27 -1.79 -12.19
C PRO A 13 -26.89 -0.92 -13.39
N LEU A 14 -26.15 0.18 -13.16
CA LEU A 14 -25.69 1.05 -14.23
C LEU A 14 -24.73 0.33 -15.19
N HIS A 15 -23.79 -0.46 -14.67
CA HIS A 15 -22.88 -1.24 -15.52
C HIS A 15 -23.61 -2.26 -16.38
N HIS A 16 -24.65 -2.92 -15.85
CA HIS A 16 -25.47 -3.84 -16.65
C HIS A 16 -26.19 -3.13 -17.80
N LEU A 17 -26.74 -1.93 -17.55
CA LEU A 17 -27.38 -1.13 -18.59
C LEU A 17 -26.36 -0.70 -19.65
N LEU A 18 -25.22 -0.13 -19.25
CA LEU A 18 -24.19 0.33 -20.17
C LEU A 18 -23.69 -0.81 -21.07
N LEU A 19 -23.31 -1.96 -20.50
CA LEU A 19 -22.83 -3.09 -21.28
C LEU A 19 -23.90 -3.68 -22.21
N ARG A 20 -25.17 -3.66 -21.80
CA ARG A 20 -26.28 -4.11 -22.66
C ARG A 20 -26.47 -3.18 -23.86
N GLU A 21 -26.42 -1.87 -23.65
CA GLU A 21 -26.65 -0.89 -24.73
C GLU A 21 -25.42 -0.77 -25.66
N THR A 22 -24.20 -0.86 -25.14
CA THR A 22 -22.99 -0.75 -25.97
C THR A 22 -22.65 -2.06 -26.68
N GLY A 23 -22.92 -3.22 -26.06
CA GLY A 23 -22.52 -4.53 -26.57
C GLY A 23 -20.99 -4.72 -26.66
N LEU A 24 -20.21 -3.90 -25.94
CA LEU A 24 -18.75 -3.85 -26.02
C LEU A 24 -18.11 -3.94 -24.63
N PRO A 25 -16.88 -4.49 -24.52
CA PRO A 25 -16.08 -4.33 -23.31
C PRO A 25 -15.71 -2.85 -23.14
N LEU A 26 -15.81 -2.36 -21.90
CA LEU A 26 -15.49 -0.97 -21.55
C LEU A 26 -14.23 -0.94 -20.68
N VAL A 27 -13.36 0.04 -20.94
CA VAL A 27 -12.24 0.35 -20.06
C VAL A 27 -12.78 1.08 -18.83
N MET A 28 -12.48 0.55 -17.65
CA MET A 28 -12.80 1.16 -16.38
C MET A 28 -11.49 1.43 -15.64
N THR A 29 -11.21 2.70 -15.38
CA THR A 29 -10.05 3.17 -14.62
C THR A 29 -10.52 4.23 -13.62
N SER A 30 -9.73 4.46 -12.57
CA SER A 30 -10.00 5.50 -11.60
C SER A 30 -10.10 6.87 -12.27
N GLY A 31 -11.11 7.66 -11.87
CA GLY A 31 -11.33 9.02 -12.36
C GLY A 31 -10.51 10.03 -11.55
N ASN A 32 -9.21 10.10 -11.81
CA ASN A 32 -8.25 10.97 -11.13
C ASN A 32 -7.13 11.42 -12.09
N LEU A 33 -6.45 12.50 -11.73
CA LEU A 33 -5.11 12.76 -12.25
C LEU A 33 -4.14 11.72 -11.68
N SER A 34 -3.03 11.46 -12.38
CA SER A 34 -2.01 10.50 -11.92
C SER A 34 -1.59 10.81 -10.49
N GLU A 35 -1.49 9.78 -9.65
CA GLU A 35 -1.02 9.87 -8.24
C GLU A 35 -1.96 10.62 -7.27
N GLU A 36 -3.14 11.09 -7.71
CA GLU A 36 -4.15 11.69 -6.82
C GLU A 36 -5.26 10.69 -6.45
N PRO A 37 -5.96 10.85 -5.31
CA PRO A 37 -7.11 10.02 -4.98
C PRO A 37 -8.28 10.15 -5.98
N ILE A 38 -9.08 9.08 -6.12
CA ILE A 38 -10.28 9.05 -6.98
C ILE A 38 -11.26 10.17 -6.60
N ALA A 39 -11.76 10.91 -7.60
CA ALA A 39 -12.76 11.94 -7.37
C ALA A 39 -14.05 11.31 -6.83
N LYS A 40 -14.62 11.94 -5.80
CA LYS A 40 -15.79 11.43 -5.07
C LYS A 40 -17.04 12.27 -5.30
N ASP A 41 -16.85 13.58 -5.35
CA ASP A 41 -17.94 14.55 -5.45
C ASP A 41 -18.13 14.99 -6.90
N ASN A 42 -19.36 15.32 -7.29
CA ASN A 42 -19.70 15.68 -8.68
C ASN A 42 -18.91 16.91 -9.15
N ASP A 43 -18.82 17.95 -8.32
CA ASP A 43 -18.11 19.19 -8.65
C ASP A 43 -16.59 18.95 -8.74
N GLU A 44 -16.05 18.10 -7.86
CA GLU A 44 -14.65 17.66 -7.91
C GLU A 44 -14.34 16.96 -9.23
N ALA A 45 -15.18 16.00 -9.64
CA ALA A 45 -14.99 15.26 -10.89
C ALA A 45 -15.07 16.19 -12.12
N LEU A 46 -16.05 17.09 -12.16
CA LEU A 46 -16.21 18.06 -13.25
C LEU A 46 -15.02 19.02 -13.35
N ALA A 47 -14.45 19.44 -12.22
CA ALA A 47 -13.30 20.34 -12.21
C ALA A 47 -12.01 19.61 -12.63
N ARG A 48 -11.68 18.47 -11.99
CA ARG A 48 -10.41 17.76 -12.17
C ARG A 48 -10.32 17.03 -13.52
N LEU A 49 -11.43 16.47 -14.01
CA LEU A 49 -11.41 15.60 -15.19
C LEU A 49 -11.84 16.29 -16.49
N ARG A 50 -12.12 17.61 -16.46
CA ARG A 50 -12.57 18.37 -17.64
C ARG A 50 -11.63 18.27 -18.84
N GLY A 51 -10.34 18.14 -18.59
CA GLY A 51 -9.31 18.00 -19.64
C GLY A 51 -9.08 16.57 -20.11
N ILE A 52 -9.75 15.59 -19.50
CA ILE A 52 -9.56 14.15 -19.77
C ILE A 52 -10.82 13.55 -20.37
N ALA A 53 -11.98 13.82 -19.77
CA ALA A 53 -13.26 13.23 -20.17
C ALA A 53 -14.04 14.15 -21.10
N ASP A 54 -14.48 13.61 -22.24
CA ASP A 54 -15.39 14.31 -23.16
C ASP A 54 -16.80 14.47 -22.58
N TYR A 55 -17.23 13.50 -21.75
CA TYR A 55 -18.58 13.44 -21.18
C TYR A 55 -18.55 12.95 -19.73
N PHE A 56 -19.57 13.37 -18.97
CA PHE A 56 -19.76 12.98 -17.56
C PHE A 56 -21.12 12.35 -17.37
N LEU A 57 -21.16 11.18 -16.71
CA LEU A 57 -22.37 10.51 -16.29
C LEU A 57 -22.43 10.52 -14.75
N LEU A 58 -23.22 11.45 -14.20
CA LEU A 58 -23.28 11.73 -12.75
C LEU A 58 -24.62 11.27 -12.14
N HIS A 59 -24.68 11.24 -10.80
CA HIS A 59 -25.91 10.96 -10.06
C HIS A 59 -26.02 11.81 -8.78
N ASN A 60 -27.20 11.85 -8.19
CA ASN A 60 -27.52 12.59 -6.96
C ASN A 60 -27.47 11.73 -5.67
N ARG A 61 -26.82 10.56 -5.72
CA ARG A 61 -26.55 9.76 -4.52
C ARG A 61 -25.12 9.99 -4.07
N ASP A 62 -24.92 10.73 -3.00
CA ASP A 62 -23.58 11.08 -2.54
C ASP A 62 -22.75 9.83 -2.21
N ILE A 63 -21.47 9.87 -2.57
CA ILE A 63 -20.50 8.83 -2.21
C ILE A 63 -19.85 9.30 -0.90
N SER A 64 -20.09 8.59 0.21
CA SER A 64 -19.55 9.02 1.51
C SER A 64 -18.03 8.82 1.59
N SER A 65 -17.53 7.69 1.06
CA SER A 65 -16.13 7.27 1.16
C SER A 65 -15.59 6.78 -0.17
N ARG A 66 -14.33 7.10 -0.46
CA ARG A 66 -13.60 6.67 -1.67
C ARG A 66 -13.15 5.23 -1.49
N TYR A 67 -13.45 4.38 -2.47
CA TYR A 67 -12.95 3.02 -2.53
C TYR A 67 -12.57 2.71 -3.96
N ASP A 68 -11.28 2.50 -4.19
CA ASP A 68 -10.79 1.90 -5.43
C ASP A 68 -11.34 0.49 -5.64
N ASP A 69 -11.24 0.06 -6.88
CA ASP A 69 -11.54 -1.29 -7.29
C ASP A 69 -10.51 -2.25 -6.70
N SER A 70 -10.97 -3.31 -6.03
CA SER A 70 -10.06 -4.37 -5.58
C SER A 70 -9.51 -5.14 -6.77
N VAL A 71 -8.24 -5.54 -6.71
CA VAL A 71 -7.55 -6.28 -7.76
C VAL A 71 -6.97 -7.56 -7.16
N TYR A 72 -7.28 -8.68 -7.79
CA TYR A 72 -6.77 -10.00 -7.42
C TYR A 72 -6.12 -10.67 -8.61
N MET A 73 -4.94 -11.27 -8.39
CA MET A 73 -4.38 -12.23 -9.32
C MET A 73 -5.00 -13.60 -9.05
N VAL A 74 -5.37 -14.32 -10.11
CA VAL A 74 -5.99 -15.65 -9.99
C VAL A 74 -5.15 -16.65 -10.76
N GLU A 75 -4.03 -17.04 -10.17
CA GLU A 75 -3.22 -18.18 -10.59
C GLU A 75 -3.24 -19.25 -9.49
N GLY A 76 -4.23 -20.16 -9.57
CA GLY A 76 -4.50 -21.10 -8.49
C GLY A 76 -5.33 -20.46 -7.37
N LYS A 77 -4.70 -20.10 -6.24
CA LYS A 77 -5.41 -19.42 -5.15
C LYS A 77 -5.47 -17.90 -5.44
N PRO A 78 -6.61 -17.23 -5.24
CA PRO A 78 -6.69 -15.78 -5.40
C PRO A 78 -5.69 -15.06 -4.48
N GLN A 79 -4.92 -14.14 -5.04
CA GLN A 79 -3.95 -13.31 -4.31
C GLN A 79 -4.32 -11.84 -4.46
N ALA A 80 -4.54 -11.15 -3.34
CA ALA A 80 -4.85 -9.73 -3.35
C ALA A 80 -3.63 -8.93 -3.80
N ILE A 81 -3.78 -8.14 -4.87
CA ILE A 81 -2.82 -7.09 -5.25
C ILE A 81 -3.27 -5.75 -4.66
N ARG A 82 -4.58 -5.51 -4.63
CA ARG A 82 -5.19 -4.33 -4.04
C ARG A 82 -6.47 -4.73 -3.29
N ARG A 83 -6.47 -4.53 -1.97
CA ARG A 83 -7.65 -4.72 -1.11
C ARG A 83 -8.37 -3.38 -0.92
N ALA A 84 -9.54 -3.23 -1.53
CA ALA A 84 -10.36 -2.03 -1.43
C ALA A 84 -11.86 -2.39 -1.48
N ARG A 85 -12.60 -1.95 -2.51
CA ARG A 85 -14.04 -2.18 -2.67
C ARG A 85 -14.41 -3.66 -2.57
N GLY A 86 -15.45 -3.96 -1.79
CA GLY A 86 -15.95 -5.32 -1.56
C GLY A 86 -15.22 -6.09 -0.45
N TYR A 87 -14.09 -5.57 0.07
CA TYR A 87 -13.34 -6.17 1.17
C TYR A 87 -13.21 -5.21 2.35
N ALA A 88 -12.65 -4.03 2.14
CA ALA A 88 -12.61 -3.02 3.19
C ALA A 88 -14.04 -2.48 3.45
N PRO A 89 -14.44 -2.24 4.71
CA PRO A 89 -13.62 -2.27 5.92
C PRO A 89 -13.77 -3.58 6.75
N TYR A 90 -14.09 -4.72 6.13
CA TYR A 90 -14.22 -6.00 6.83
C TYR A 90 -12.89 -6.37 7.52
N PRO A 91 -12.89 -6.69 8.83
CA PRO A 91 -11.65 -6.88 9.57
C PRO A 91 -10.92 -8.16 9.20
N ILE A 92 -9.62 -8.16 9.46
CA ILE A 92 -8.81 -9.37 9.62
C ILE A 92 -8.97 -9.80 11.08
N PHE A 93 -9.25 -11.08 11.33
CA PHE A 93 -9.36 -11.62 12.68
C PHE A 93 -7.96 -11.93 13.21
N LEU A 94 -7.69 -11.46 14.43
CA LEU A 94 -6.44 -11.67 15.14
C LEU A 94 -6.58 -12.89 16.06
N PRO A 95 -5.52 -13.68 16.26
CA PRO A 95 -5.54 -14.87 17.11
C PRO A 95 -5.66 -14.54 18.62
N SER A 96 -5.49 -13.28 18.99
CA SER A 96 -5.62 -12.79 20.35
C SER A 96 -6.03 -11.32 20.38
N GLN A 97 -6.53 -10.86 21.53
CA GLN A 97 -6.85 -9.46 21.75
C GLN A 97 -5.63 -8.56 21.55
N SER A 98 -5.79 -7.55 20.71
CA SER A 98 -4.83 -6.48 20.48
C SER A 98 -5.21 -5.24 21.29
N LYS A 99 -4.16 -4.51 21.68
CA LYS A 99 -4.30 -3.11 22.09
C LYS A 99 -4.87 -2.27 20.94
N GLN A 100 -5.31 -1.05 21.24
CA GLN A 100 -5.76 -0.13 20.21
C GLN A 100 -4.55 0.53 19.54
N ILE A 101 -4.15 0.00 18.38
CA ILE A 101 -2.98 0.44 17.63
C ILE A 101 -3.44 1.08 16.32
N LEU A 102 -2.82 2.20 15.94
CA LEU A 102 -2.83 2.71 14.57
C LEU A 102 -1.49 2.38 13.91
N ALA A 103 -1.50 1.49 12.93
CA ALA A 103 -0.34 1.21 12.07
C ALA A 103 -0.47 2.04 10.78
N CYS A 104 0.46 2.96 10.54
CA CYS A 104 0.36 3.94 9.45
C CYS A 104 0.77 3.40 8.07
N GLY A 105 1.43 2.24 8.02
CA GLY A 105 1.86 1.61 6.77
C GLY A 105 3.06 2.28 6.09
N ALA A 106 3.37 1.81 4.88
CA ALA A 106 4.48 2.29 4.05
C ALA A 106 4.08 3.50 3.16
N GLU A 107 5.01 4.04 2.38
CA GLU A 107 4.74 5.16 1.45
C GLU A 107 3.93 4.71 0.21
N LEU A 108 4.39 3.67 -0.46
CA LEU A 108 3.80 3.19 -1.71
C LEU A 108 2.66 2.22 -1.43
N LYS A 109 1.57 2.35 -2.20
CA LYS A 109 0.34 1.55 -2.11
C LYS A 109 -0.18 1.45 -0.68
N ASN A 110 -0.13 2.57 0.03
CA ASN A 110 -0.41 2.65 1.45
C ASN A 110 -1.79 2.09 1.80
N THR A 111 -1.81 1.41 2.94
CA THR A 111 -2.99 1.18 3.77
C THR A 111 -2.57 1.40 5.22
N PHE A 112 -3.48 1.91 6.04
CA PHE A 112 -3.32 1.92 7.48
C PHE A 112 -4.16 0.81 8.12
N CYS A 113 -3.81 0.41 9.34
CA CYS A 113 -4.58 -0.56 10.10
C CYS A 113 -4.90 -0.02 11.49
N LEU A 114 -6.16 -0.14 11.89
CA LEU A 114 -6.58 0.10 13.28
C LEU A 114 -6.93 -1.23 13.93
N THR A 115 -6.48 -1.44 15.16
CA THR A 115 -6.78 -2.68 15.90
C THR A 115 -7.67 -2.40 17.11
N LYS A 116 -8.52 -3.37 17.45
CA LYS A 116 -9.33 -3.38 18.67
C LYS A 116 -9.86 -4.78 18.92
N ASP A 117 -9.74 -5.24 20.16
CA ASP A 117 -10.09 -6.61 20.54
C ASP A 117 -9.37 -7.60 19.59
N GLU A 118 -10.06 -8.59 19.05
CA GLU A 118 -9.51 -9.59 18.11
C GLU A 118 -9.61 -9.15 16.64
N HIS A 119 -9.66 -7.84 16.35
CA HIS A 119 -9.86 -7.33 15.00
C HIS A 119 -8.75 -6.36 14.56
N ALA A 120 -8.31 -6.53 13.32
CA ALA A 120 -7.47 -5.60 12.56
C ALA A 120 -8.28 -5.03 11.39
N PHE A 121 -8.69 -3.77 11.52
CA PHE A 121 -9.42 -3.01 10.51
C PHE A 121 -8.43 -2.33 9.56
N LEU A 122 -7.99 -3.09 8.55
CA LEU A 122 -7.16 -2.57 7.47
C LEU A 122 -8.00 -1.67 6.54
N SER A 123 -7.49 -0.48 6.23
CA SER A 123 -8.15 0.47 5.36
C SER A 123 -8.32 -0.06 3.93
N GLN A 124 -9.12 0.62 3.13
CA GLN A 124 -8.99 0.51 1.68
C GLN A 124 -7.63 1.04 1.23
N HIS A 125 -7.21 0.66 0.03
CA HIS A 125 -6.08 1.28 -0.65
C HIS A 125 -6.19 2.80 -0.64
N ILE A 126 -5.19 3.46 -0.05
CA ILE A 126 -5.11 4.92 0.01
C ILE A 126 -4.40 5.47 -1.24
N GLY A 127 -3.37 4.77 -1.71
CA GLY A 127 -2.57 5.18 -2.86
C GLY A 127 -1.09 5.33 -2.50
N ASP A 128 -0.34 6.03 -3.34
CA ASP A 128 1.06 6.35 -3.09
C ASP A 128 1.12 7.69 -2.32
N MET A 129 1.73 7.69 -1.14
CA MET A 129 1.79 8.83 -0.22
C MET A 129 2.82 9.88 -0.66
N GLU A 130 2.66 10.45 -1.85
CA GLU A 130 3.66 11.33 -2.47
C GLU A 130 3.28 12.82 -2.50
N ASN A 131 2.03 13.14 -2.18
CA ASN A 131 1.47 14.49 -2.28
C ASN A 131 0.51 14.83 -1.12
N GLU A 132 0.15 16.11 -1.03
CA GLU A 132 -0.72 16.66 0.03
C GLU A 132 -2.14 16.10 -0.08
N GLU A 133 -2.66 15.94 -1.28
CA GLU A 133 -4.01 15.42 -1.54
C GLU A 133 -4.18 13.99 -1.00
N THR A 134 -3.15 13.15 -1.15
CA THR A 134 -3.18 11.77 -0.64
C THR A 134 -2.98 11.74 0.87
N LEU A 135 -2.14 12.62 1.43
CA LEU A 135 -2.01 12.77 2.87
C LEU A 135 -3.32 13.23 3.52
N GLU A 136 -3.99 14.24 2.97
CA GLU A 136 -5.31 14.67 3.45
C GLU A 136 -6.33 13.52 3.36
N HIS A 137 -6.32 12.74 2.26
CA HIS A 137 -7.19 11.58 2.13
C HIS A 137 -6.91 10.52 3.23
N PHE A 138 -5.64 10.25 3.49
CA PHE A 138 -5.18 9.34 4.54
C PHE A 138 -5.67 9.79 5.93
N GLU A 139 -5.44 11.04 6.31
CA GLU A 139 -5.85 11.60 7.60
C GLU A 139 -7.36 11.56 7.79
N ASN A 140 -8.12 12.01 6.78
CA ASN A 140 -9.58 11.99 6.82
C ASN A 140 -10.14 10.56 6.95
N THR A 141 -9.48 9.58 6.30
CA THR A 141 -9.90 8.18 6.36
C THR A 141 -9.57 7.56 7.71
N ILE A 142 -8.44 7.89 8.33
CA ILE A 142 -8.12 7.48 9.71
C ILE A 142 -9.19 7.97 10.68
N GLU A 143 -9.55 9.26 10.62
CA GLU A 143 -10.58 9.83 11.50
C GLU A 143 -11.95 9.21 11.27
N LEU A 144 -12.28 8.88 10.02
CA LEU A 144 -13.49 8.12 9.70
C LEU A 144 -13.49 6.73 10.35
N TYR A 145 -12.39 5.97 10.22
CA TYR A 145 -12.30 4.62 10.80
C TYR A 145 -12.29 4.65 12.33
N LYS A 146 -11.59 5.61 12.96
CA LYS A 146 -11.62 5.83 14.42
C LYS A 146 -13.05 6.03 14.92
N LYS A 147 -13.84 6.87 14.23
CA LYS A 147 -15.26 7.10 14.56
C LYS A 147 -16.12 5.87 14.32
N LEU A 148 -15.94 5.19 13.17
CA LEU A 148 -16.73 4.03 12.77
C LEU A 148 -16.56 2.86 13.76
N PHE A 149 -15.33 2.57 14.17
CA PHE A 149 -15.00 1.44 15.04
C PHE A 149 -14.85 1.82 16.52
N ARG A 150 -14.98 3.12 16.84
CA ARG A 150 -14.81 3.68 18.19
C ARG A 150 -13.46 3.26 18.77
N ILE A 151 -12.40 3.64 18.05
CA ILE A 151 -11.02 3.33 18.38
C ILE A 151 -10.29 4.63 18.73
N GLU A 152 -9.64 4.62 19.89
CA GLU A 152 -8.74 5.65 20.38
C GLU A 152 -7.35 4.99 20.54
N PRO A 153 -6.47 5.13 19.53
CA PRO A 153 -5.18 4.47 19.55
C PRO A 153 -4.32 4.90 20.74
N GLU A 154 -3.71 3.93 21.42
CA GLU A 154 -2.70 4.15 22.48
C GLU A 154 -1.27 3.96 21.97
N ILE A 155 -1.12 3.28 20.82
CA ILE A 155 0.15 3.00 20.15
C ILE A 155 0.04 3.43 18.70
N MET A 156 1.12 3.99 18.19
CA MET A 156 1.28 4.30 16.77
C MET A 156 2.48 3.55 16.21
N ALA A 157 2.22 2.64 15.26
CA ALA A 157 3.23 1.86 14.57
C ALA A 157 3.49 2.47 13.18
N TYR A 158 4.75 2.52 12.77
CA TYR A 158 5.16 3.16 11.52
C TYR A 158 6.42 2.49 10.95
N ASP A 159 6.66 2.68 9.65
CA ASP A 159 7.86 2.15 8.99
C ASP A 159 9.12 2.85 9.50
N MET A 160 10.24 2.13 9.60
CA MET A 160 11.54 2.70 9.99
C MET A 160 12.06 3.78 9.03
N HIS A 161 11.55 3.86 7.79
CA HIS A 161 11.96 4.89 6.84
C HIS A 161 11.60 6.30 7.34
N PRO A 162 12.59 7.19 7.60
CA PRO A 162 12.33 8.48 8.24
C PRO A 162 11.61 9.48 7.33
N GLU A 163 11.78 9.36 6.01
CA GLU A 163 11.25 10.35 5.07
C GLU A 163 9.82 10.08 4.61
N TYR A 164 9.24 8.93 4.93
CA TYR A 164 7.87 8.61 4.51
C TYR A 164 6.87 9.60 5.10
N LEU A 165 5.90 10.06 4.30
CA LEU A 165 4.82 10.92 4.79
C LEU A 165 4.00 10.19 5.87
N SER A 166 3.80 8.87 5.75
CA SER A 166 3.14 8.07 6.78
C SER A 166 3.94 8.03 8.10
N THR A 167 5.28 7.97 8.03
CA THR A 167 6.17 8.03 9.19
C THR A 167 6.18 9.43 9.81
N LYS A 168 6.29 10.49 9.01
CA LYS A 168 6.25 11.88 9.48
C LYS A 168 4.92 12.20 10.16
N TYR A 169 3.81 11.77 9.56
CA TYR A 169 2.49 11.84 10.18
C TYR A 169 2.48 11.13 11.53
N ALA A 170 2.99 9.90 11.59
CA ALA A 170 2.98 9.10 12.80
C ALA A 170 3.76 9.76 13.94
N LEU A 171 4.98 10.22 13.65
CA LEU A 171 5.84 10.88 14.63
C LEU A 171 5.22 12.18 15.12
N LYS A 172 4.65 13.00 14.22
CA LYS A 172 4.03 14.27 14.57
C LYS A 172 2.80 14.06 15.46
N VAL A 173 1.79 13.35 14.96
CA VAL A 173 0.50 13.18 15.64
C VAL A 173 0.66 12.33 16.89
N GLY A 174 1.44 11.24 16.83
CA GLY A 174 1.67 10.39 17.99
C GLY A 174 2.39 11.12 19.12
N SER A 175 3.35 12.00 18.82
CA SER A 175 4.01 12.83 19.84
C SER A 175 3.06 13.88 20.44
N GLU A 176 2.27 14.56 19.61
CA GLU A 176 1.26 15.55 20.05
C GLU A 176 0.23 14.94 20.99
N LEU A 177 -0.17 13.69 20.73
CA LEU A 177 -1.14 12.94 21.54
C LEU A 177 -0.50 12.14 22.69
N GLY A 178 0.84 12.14 22.81
CA GLY A 178 1.55 11.37 23.84
C GLY A 178 1.44 9.85 23.70
N LEU A 179 1.28 9.34 22.48
CA LEU A 179 1.15 7.91 22.19
C LEU A 179 2.51 7.20 22.23
N SER A 180 2.48 5.90 22.45
CA SER A 180 3.68 5.07 22.30
C SER A 180 4.01 4.88 20.82
N LEU A 181 5.17 5.38 20.41
CA LEU A 181 5.67 5.31 19.03
C LEU A 181 6.52 4.04 18.84
N ILE A 182 6.13 3.16 17.91
CA ILE A 182 6.83 1.89 17.63
C ILE A 182 7.28 1.84 16.16
N PRO A 183 8.59 1.95 15.87
CA PRO A 183 9.10 1.72 14.53
C PRO A 183 9.10 0.21 14.20
N VAL A 184 8.67 -0.14 12.99
CA VAL A 184 8.63 -1.51 12.46
C VAL A 184 9.43 -1.56 11.17
N GLN A 185 10.29 -2.57 11.03
CA GLN A 185 11.10 -2.72 9.83
C GLN A 185 10.25 -3.26 8.66
N HIS A 186 10.43 -2.68 7.46
CA HIS A 186 9.62 -2.96 6.27
C HIS A 186 9.48 -4.45 5.90
N HIS A 187 10.61 -5.17 5.83
CA HIS A 187 10.65 -6.57 5.44
C HIS A 187 10.12 -7.49 6.54
N HIS A 188 10.35 -7.13 7.81
CA HIS A 188 9.73 -7.78 8.96
C HIS A 188 8.21 -7.64 8.91
N ALA A 189 7.69 -6.46 8.56
CA ALA A 189 6.24 -6.24 8.40
C ALA A 189 5.64 -7.11 7.27
N HIS A 190 6.34 -7.27 6.13
CA HIS A 190 5.92 -8.19 5.06
C HIS A 190 5.83 -9.63 5.52
N ILE A 191 6.81 -10.12 6.28
CA ILE A 191 6.79 -11.50 6.79
C ILE A 191 5.70 -11.65 7.86
N ALA A 192 5.60 -10.70 8.79
CA ALA A 192 4.62 -10.74 9.88
C ALA A 192 3.18 -10.74 9.34
N SER A 193 2.87 -9.98 8.29
CA SER A 193 1.53 -9.99 7.68
C SER A 193 1.16 -11.36 7.12
N CYS A 194 2.11 -12.04 6.45
CA CYS A 194 1.94 -13.40 5.95
C CYS A 194 1.72 -14.40 7.09
N LEU A 195 2.47 -14.29 8.20
CA LEU A 195 2.29 -15.15 9.37
C LEU A 195 0.91 -14.99 10.00
N VAL A 196 0.43 -13.75 10.15
CA VAL A 196 -0.89 -13.46 10.72
C VAL A 196 -2.00 -14.01 9.82
N GLU A 197 -1.93 -13.78 8.50
CA GLU A 197 -2.95 -14.28 7.56
C GLU A 197 -3.03 -15.82 7.52
N ASN A 198 -1.90 -16.51 7.77
CA ASN A 198 -1.83 -17.97 7.75
C ASN A 198 -1.89 -18.62 9.15
N GLU A 199 -2.21 -17.84 10.19
CA GLU A 199 -2.31 -18.33 11.58
C GLU A 199 -1.05 -19.07 12.06
N VAL A 200 0.13 -18.62 11.63
CA VAL A 200 1.42 -19.22 11.99
C VAL A 200 2.04 -18.48 13.16
N GLU A 201 2.30 -19.22 14.24
CA GLU A 201 3.01 -18.76 15.43
C GLU A 201 4.47 -19.25 15.46
N GLY A 202 5.33 -18.48 16.13
CA GLY A 202 6.74 -18.82 16.33
C GLY A 202 7.68 -18.40 15.18
N PRO A 203 8.99 -18.69 15.32
CA PRO A 203 9.99 -18.24 14.38
C PRO A 203 9.97 -19.03 13.07
N VAL A 204 10.07 -18.31 11.95
CA VAL A 204 10.17 -18.87 10.59
C VAL A 204 11.39 -18.33 9.85
N ILE A 205 11.81 -19.02 8.79
CA ILE A 205 12.62 -18.40 7.74
C ILE A 205 11.64 -17.67 6.80
N GLY A 206 11.63 -16.34 6.84
CA GLY A 206 10.90 -15.52 5.90
C GLY A 206 11.81 -14.98 4.80
N VAL A 207 11.30 -14.97 3.57
CA VAL A 207 11.99 -14.44 2.40
C VAL A 207 11.22 -13.23 1.90
N ALA A 208 11.83 -12.05 1.96
CA ALA A 208 11.19 -10.79 1.63
C ALA A 208 11.90 -10.15 0.44
N PHE A 209 11.31 -10.30 -0.74
CA PHE A 209 11.80 -9.72 -2.00
C PHE A 209 10.84 -8.63 -2.45
N ASP A 210 11.33 -7.39 -2.47
CA ASP A 210 10.57 -6.21 -2.90
C ASP A 210 11.43 -5.30 -3.79
N GLY A 211 10.99 -4.06 -3.97
CA GLY A 211 11.76 -3.05 -4.70
C GLY A 211 12.83 -2.40 -3.84
N THR A 212 12.40 -1.67 -2.81
CA THR A 212 13.27 -0.91 -1.91
C THR A 212 12.61 -0.75 -0.55
N GLY A 213 13.25 -1.27 0.49
CA GLY A 213 12.88 -1.00 1.88
C GLY A 213 14.06 -0.46 2.69
N TYR A 214 13.76 0.35 3.71
CA TYR A 214 14.79 0.93 4.58
C TYR A 214 15.42 -0.16 5.46
N GLY A 215 16.73 -0.35 5.30
CA GLY A 215 17.52 -1.27 6.12
C GLY A 215 17.86 -0.66 7.47
N THR A 216 18.01 -1.51 8.49
CA THR A 216 18.42 -1.09 9.84
C THR A 216 19.86 -0.59 9.91
N ASP A 217 20.65 -0.84 8.87
CA ASP A 217 22.05 -0.44 8.68
C ASP A 217 22.19 0.80 7.80
N GLY A 218 21.08 1.45 7.43
CA GLY A 218 21.07 2.61 6.55
C GLY A 218 21.26 2.26 5.06
N THR A 219 21.28 0.98 4.71
CA THR A 219 21.27 0.52 3.31
C THR A 219 19.84 0.29 2.81
N ILE A 220 19.70 0.08 1.49
CA ILE A 220 18.44 -0.35 0.90
C ILE A 220 18.41 -1.88 0.89
N TRP A 221 17.33 -2.43 1.42
CA TRP A 221 17.00 -3.85 1.37
C TRP A 221 16.00 -4.10 0.24
N GLY A 222 15.94 -5.35 -0.21
CA GLY A 222 14.97 -5.80 -1.22
C GLY A 222 15.14 -7.27 -1.64
N GLY A 223 16.02 -8.00 -0.96
CA GLY A 223 16.37 -9.38 -1.28
C GLY A 223 16.79 -10.16 -0.03
N GLU A 224 15.92 -10.18 0.98
CA GLU A 224 16.30 -10.51 2.36
C GLU A 224 15.81 -11.90 2.81
N PHE A 225 16.64 -12.58 3.60
CA PHE A 225 16.29 -13.80 4.34
C PHE A 225 16.35 -13.49 5.83
N LEU A 226 15.21 -13.58 6.50
CA LEU A 226 15.06 -13.23 7.91
C LEU A 226 14.63 -14.46 8.71
N LEU A 227 15.23 -14.70 9.87
CA LEU A 227 14.64 -15.52 10.93
C LEU A 227 13.71 -14.61 11.74
N ALA A 228 12.40 -14.76 11.59
CA ALA A 228 11.43 -13.79 12.11
C ALA A 228 10.20 -14.45 12.75
N ASP A 229 9.64 -13.79 13.75
CA ASP A 229 8.32 -14.04 14.33
C ASP A 229 7.51 -12.73 14.39
N TRP A 230 6.38 -12.69 15.11
CA TRP A 230 5.56 -11.46 15.20
C TRP A 230 6.24 -10.31 15.96
N ARG A 231 7.28 -10.58 16.76
CA ARG A 231 7.90 -9.62 17.69
C ARG A 231 9.28 -9.16 17.24
N SER A 232 10.01 -10.01 16.56
CA SER A 232 11.41 -9.81 16.27
C SER A 232 11.84 -10.46 14.96
N PHE A 233 12.96 -10.00 14.44
CA PHE A 233 13.60 -10.60 13.29
C PHE A 233 15.12 -10.53 13.45
N GLN A 234 15.81 -11.46 12.78
CA GLN A 234 17.25 -11.46 12.59
C GLN A 234 17.53 -11.65 11.10
N ARG A 235 18.31 -10.75 10.50
CA ARG A 235 18.80 -10.91 9.11
C ARG A 235 19.83 -12.03 9.07
N VAL A 236 19.57 -13.09 8.32
CA VAL A 236 20.42 -14.29 8.23
C VAL A 236 21.03 -14.49 6.83
N GLY A 237 20.55 -13.77 5.83
CA GLY A 237 21.11 -13.73 4.49
C GLY A 237 20.50 -12.61 3.66
N HIS A 238 21.20 -12.17 2.62
CA HIS A 238 20.72 -11.16 1.69
C HIS A 238 21.47 -11.21 0.36
N LEU A 239 20.92 -10.58 -0.67
CA LEU A 239 21.64 -10.34 -1.93
C LEU A 239 22.81 -9.38 -1.71
N GLU A 240 23.91 -9.59 -2.44
CA GLU A 240 25.08 -8.71 -2.38
C GLU A 240 24.68 -7.25 -2.66
N HIS A 241 25.21 -6.31 -1.87
CA HIS A 241 24.94 -4.90 -2.06
C HIS A 241 25.54 -4.41 -3.37
N LEU A 242 24.74 -3.65 -4.12
CA LEU A 242 25.13 -3.06 -5.40
C LEU A 242 24.99 -1.55 -5.34
N PRO A 243 25.86 -0.80 -6.05
CA PRO A 243 25.65 0.62 -6.21
C PRO A 243 24.34 0.88 -6.97
N LEU A 244 23.63 1.94 -6.58
CA LEU A 244 22.38 2.42 -7.19
C LEU A 244 22.61 3.80 -7.82
N PRO A 245 23.12 3.88 -9.07
CA PRO A 245 23.60 5.14 -9.64
C PRO A 245 22.48 6.18 -9.82
N GLY A 246 22.48 7.20 -8.96
CA GLY A 246 21.49 8.27 -8.96
C GLY A 246 20.19 7.96 -8.23
N GLY A 247 20.18 6.97 -7.32
CA GLY A 247 19.05 6.70 -6.44
C GLY A 247 17.76 6.44 -7.24
N GLU A 248 16.73 7.23 -6.98
CA GLU A 248 15.43 7.17 -7.68
C GLU A 248 15.54 7.24 -9.21
N ALA A 249 16.56 7.91 -9.75
CA ALA A 249 16.75 7.96 -11.20
C ALA A 249 16.93 6.56 -11.79
N ALA A 250 17.50 5.61 -11.03
CA ALA A 250 17.66 4.22 -11.46
C ALA A 250 16.33 3.44 -11.52
N ILE A 251 15.33 3.84 -10.71
CA ILE A 251 13.96 3.28 -10.76
C ILE A 251 13.32 3.63 -12.11
N LYS A 252 13.42 4.90 -12.52
CA LYS A 252 12.86 5.38 -13.80
C LYS A 252 13.70 4.98 -15.02
N LYS A 253 14.98 4.66 -14.81
CA LYS A 253 15.96 4.33 -15.86
C LYS A 253 16.72 3.05 -15.50
N PRO A 254 16.10 1.87 -15.69
CA PRO A 254 16.65 0.58 -15.22
C PRO A 254 18.03 0.22 -15.77
N TYR A 255 18.43 0.77 -16.92
CA TYR A 255 19.78 0.60 -17.45
C TYR A 255 20.86 1.06 -16.46
N ARG A 256 20.56 2.01 -15.57
CA ARG A 256 21.48 2.43 -14.50
C ARG A 256 21.77 1.31 -13.51
N MET A 257 20.80 0.45 -13.22
CA MET A 257 21.04 -0.74 -12.41
C MET A 257 21.93 -1.74 -13.13
N ALA A 258 21.69 -1.99 -14.41
CA ALA A 258 22.55 -2.87 -15.22
C ALA A 258 24.02 -2.40 -15.19
N LEU A 259 24.26 -1.09 -15.21
CA LEU A 259 25.60 -0.53 -15.03
C LEU A 259 26.18 -0.79 -13.64
N GLY A 260 25.37 -0.71 -12.58
CA GLY A 260 25.80 -1.07 -11.23
C GLY A 260 26.25 -2.53 -11.15
N TYR A 261 25.50 -3.45 -11.75
CA TYR A 261 25.89 -4.86 -11.86
C TYR A 261 27.19 -5.05 -12.64
N LEU A 262 27.32 -4.43 -13.82
CA LEU A 262 28.53 -4.55 -14.64
C LEU A 262 29.75 -3.97 -13.94
N TYR A 263 29.60 -2.85 -13.25
CA TYR A 263 30.67 -2.24 -12.47
C TYR A 263 31.13 -3.16 -11.31
N THR A 264 30.20 -3.73 -10.55
CA THR A 264 30.54 -4.67 -9.47
C THR A 264 31.21 -5.94 -10.00
N LEU A 265 30.75 -6.47 -11.14
CA LEU A 265 31.29 -7.70 -11.71
C LEU A 265 32.65 -7.52 -12.41
N LEU A 266 32.83 -6.42 -13.15
CA LEU A 266 33.98 -6.20 -14.04
C LEU A 266 35.04 -5.26 -13.46
N GLY A 267 34.71 -4.53 -12.39
CA GLY A 267 35.61 -3.60 -11.70
C GLY A 267 35.88 -2.30 -12.44
N GLU A 268 36.86 -1.53 -11.95
CA GLU A 268 37.19 -0.16 -12.40
C GLU A 268 37.63 -0.05 -13.88
N GLY A 269 38.03 -1.16 -14.50
CA GLY A 269 38.42 -1.20 -15.92
C GLY A 269 37.24 -1.16 -16.90
N PHE A 270 36.01 -1.20 -16.39
CA PHE A 270 34.80 -1.16 -17.21
C PHE A 270 34.55 0.25 -17.76
N SER A 271 34.73 0.43 -19.07
CA SER A 271 34.32 1.64 -19.81
C SER A 271 32.96 1.43 -20.46
N LEU A 272 32.11 2.45 -20.36
CA LEU A 272 30.86 2.58 -21.10
C LEU A 272 31.09 2.88 -22.58
#